data_AF-S8AFE5-F1
#
_entry.id   AF-S8AFE5-F1
#
_cell.length_a   1.000
_cell.length_b   1.000
_cell.length_c   1.000
_cell.angle_alpha   90.00
_cell.angle_beta   90.00
_cell.angle_gamma   90.00
#
_symmetry.space_group_name_H-M   'P 1'
#
loop_
_entity.id
_entity.type
_entity.pdbx_description
1 polymer ?
#
loop_
_entity_poly.entity_id
_entity_poly.type
_entity_poly.pdbx_seq_one_letter_code
_entity_poly.pdbx_strand_id
1 'polypeptide(L)'
;MSALEIPIDLSSIPQATKDINLRITSIAKIYKDILSKLDDCQIEEIEEAHREPDVFATEISTIGGGVIQIFQIVNENPDLEKKRQAKVHGGDFEMALKRYQGILGQYIKKTNERLGINYKVINPEATETDIEEVRNSDEAPLFFSAPESQPRPDGWHAARKEYMARYTETKKVEERSAELKGWLGAVSEVRSYAEPVDDKLANVQPIDTKIAEVKAIDPRPAEGDKSEELEITKENSETARDAGKVKRRSFKWLNSMKSKLGLGKS
;
A
#
# COMPACT_ATOMS: atom_id res chain seq x y z
N MET A 1 -15.84 -35.31 -11.96
CA MET A 1 -15.74 -34.51 -10.73
C MET A 1 -15.42 -33.09 -11.15
N SER A 2 -16.43 -32.20 -11.21
CA SER A 2 -16.20 -30.79 -11.54
C SER A 2 -15.54 -30.13 -10.33
N ALA A 3 -14.36 -29.55 -10.55
CA ALA A 3 -13.73 -28.70 -9.55
C ALA A 3 -14.71 -27.56 -9.21
N LEU A 4 -14.95 -27.33 -7.92
CA LEU A 4 -15.66 -26.15 -7.45
C LEU A 4 -14.87 -24.93 -7.90
N GLU A 5 -15.32 -24.28 -8.97
CA GLU A 5 -14.79 -22.97 -9.37
C GLU A 5 -15.17 -21.98 -8.27
N ILE A 6 -14.19 -21.60 -7.44
CA ILE A 6 -14.36 -20.50 -6.49
C ILE A 6 -14.59 -19.23 -7.34
N PRO A 7 -15.72 -18.52 -7.17
CA PRO A 7 -15.99 -17.32 -7.95
C PRO A 7 -14.98 -16.23 -7.56
N ILE A 8 -14.21 -15.77 -8.56
CA ILE A 8 -13.24 -14.68 -8.41
C ILE A 8 -13.97 -13.35 -8.63
N ASP A 9 -14.14 -12.55 -7.57
CA ASP A 9 -14.74 -11.22 -7.66
C ASP A 9 -13.68 -10.10 -7.62
N LEU A 10 -13.13 -9.79 -8.79
CA LEU A 10 -12.19 -8.68 -8.98
C LEU A 10 -12.85 -7.30 -8.83
N SER A 11 -14.16 -7.20 -9.00
CA SER A 11 -14.89 -5.93 -8.98
C SER A 11 -14.95 -5.28 -7.60
N SER A 12 -14.70 -6.07 -6.55
CA SER A 12 -14.65 -5.63 -5.16
C SER A 12 -13.34 -4.92 -4.78
N ILE A 13 -12.22 -5.21 -5.47
CA ILE A 13 -10.88 -4.73 -5.12
C ILE A 13 -10.76 -3.19 -5.12
N PRO A 14 -11.32 -2.45 -6.10
CA PRO A 14 -11.29 -0.99 -6.06
C PRO A 14 -11.95 -0.39 -4.82
N GLN A 15 -13.06 -0.97 -4.35
CA GLN A 15 -13.74 -0.49 -3.15
C GLN A 15 -12.94 -0.84 -1.90
N ALA A 16 -12.43 -2.07 -1.80
CA ALA A 16 -11.53 -2.49 -0.72
C ALA A 16 -10.29 -1.57 -0.61
N THR A 17 -9.70 -1.21 -1.74
CA THR A 17 -8.54 -0.29 -1.81
C THR A 17 -8.89 1.11 -1.32
N LYS A 18 -10.07 1.63 -1.64
CA LYS A 18 -10.56 2.91 -1.11
C LYS A 18 -10.75 2.84 0.40
N ASP A 19 -11.36 1.76 0.89
CA ASP A 19 -11.65 1.54 2.30
C ASP A 19 -10.37 1.42 3.15
N ILE A 20 -9.34 0.76 2.60
CA ILE A 20 -7.99 0.71 3.19
C ILE A 20 -7.34 2.10 3.21
N ASN A 21 -7.39 2.84 2.09
CA ASN A 21 -6.80 4.18 2.03
C ASN A 21 -7.42 5.17 3.04
N LEU A 22 -8.73 5.06 3.31
CA LEU A 22 -9.40 5.86 4.34
C LEU A 22 -8.81 5.55 5.72
N ARG A 23 -8.66 4.28 6.07
CA ARG A 23 -8.08 3.83 7.35
C ARG A 23 -6.62 4.22 7.50
N ILE A 24 -5.81 4.04 6.45
CA ILE A 24 -4.42 4.50 6.41
C ILE A 24 -4.34 5.99 6.70
N THR A 25 -5.24 6.79 6.12
CA THR A 25 -5.25 8.24 6.34
C THR A 25 -5.63 8.59 7.79
N SER A 26 -6.57 7.85 8.39
CA SER A 26 -6.90 8.01 9.81
C SER A 26 -5.73 7.62 10.72
N ILE A 27 -5.09 6.46 10.49
CA ILE A 27 -3.90 6.04 11.24
C ILE A 27 -2.79 7.09 11.12
N ALA A 28 -2.50 7.59 9.92
CA ALA A 28 -1.48 8.61 9.70
C ALA A 28 -1.75 9.88 10.53
N LYS A 29 -3.01 10.31 10.61
CA LYS A 29 -3.40 11.48 11.41
C LYS A 29 -3.17 11.23 12.90
N ILE A 30 -3.60 10.08 13.40
CA ILE A 30 -3.49 9.73 14.83
C ILE A 30 -2.02 9.55 15.22
N TYR A 31 -1.25 8.81 14.44
CA TYR A 31 0.19 8.66 14.68
C TYR A 31 0.92 10.00 14.65
N LYS A 32 0.58 10.91 13.72
CA LYS A 32 1.15 12.26 13.74
C LYS A 32 0.83 13.01 15.04
N ASP A 33 -0.40 12.89 15.56
CA ASP A 33 -0.81 13.53 16.81
C ASP A 33 -0.05 12.94 18.02
N ILE A 34 0.03 11.60 18.12
CA ILE A 34 0.81 10.89 19.14
C ILE A 34 2.27 11.35 19.10
N LEU A 35 2.87 11.36 17.90
CA LEU A 35 4.26 11.76 17.70
C LEU A 35 4.52 13.21 18.10
N SER A 36 3.54 14.10 17.91
CA SER A 36 3.68 15.52 18.30
C SER A 36 3.64 15.75 19.81
N LYS A 37 3.17 14.76 20.59
CA LYS A 37 3.00 14.85 22.04
C LYS A 37 3.96 13.93 22.81
N LEU A 38 4.92 13.30 22.13
CA LEU A 38 5.81 12.29 22.72
C LEU A 38 6.51 12.75 24.00
N ASP A 39 6.86 14.03 24.09
CA ASP A 39 7.64 14.56 25.20
C ASP A 39 6.79 14.95 26.42
N ASP A 40 5.49 15.23 26.21
CA ASP A 40 4.60 15.81 27.22
C ASP A 40 3.39 14.93 27.60
N CYS A 41 3.09 13.87 26.84
CA CYS A 41 1.91 13.05 27.09
C CYS A 41 2.10 12.06 28.24
N GLN A 42 1.03 11.87 29.01
CA GLN A 42 0.99 10.81 30.02
C GLN A 42 0.88 9.44 29.35
N ILE A 43 1.33 8.39 30.03
CA ILE A 43 1.35 7.02 29.47
C ILE A 43 -0.06 6.54 29.15
N GLU A 44 -1.02 6.88 30.02
CA GLU A 44 -2.44 6.55 29.83
C GLU A 44 -3.01 7.21 28.56
N GLU A 45 -2.57 8.42 28.23
CA GLU A 45 -2.97 9.12 27.00
C GLU A 45 -2.38 8.46 25.75
N ILE A 46 -1.15 7.94 25.84
CA ILE A 46 -0.52 7.15 24.78
C ILE A 46 -1.35 5.89 24.52
N GLU A 47 -1.61 5.10 25.57
CA GLU A 47 -2.36 3.84 25.44
C GLU A 47 -3.77 4.05 24.88
N GLU A 48 -4.47 5.10 25.32
CA GLU A 48 -5.78 5.46 24.78
C GLU A 48 -5.69 5.85 23.29
N ALA A 49 -4.70 6.67 22.91
CA ALA A 49 -4.53 7.13 21.54
C ALA A 49 -4.23 5.99 20.56
N HIS A 50 -3.74 4.84 21.03
CA HIS A 50 -3.46 3.65 20.21
C HIS A 50 -4.67 2.76 19.96
N ARG A 51 -5.77 2.89 20.72
CA ARG A 51 -6.95 2.04 20.55
C ARG A 51 -7.55 2.13 19.16
N GLU A 52 -7.72 3.35 18.65
CA GLU A 52 -8.34 3.58 17.34
C GLU A 52 -7.44 3.10 16.18
N PRO A 53 -6.12 3.40 16.15
CA PRO A 53 -5.21 2.80 15.19
C PRO A 53 -5.21 1.27 15.18
N ASP A 54 -5.34 0.63 16.34
CA ASP A 54 -5.38 -0.84 16.46
C ASP A 54 -6.64 -1.43 15.81
N VAL A 55 -7.78 -0.77 15.97
CA VAL A 55 -9.03 -1.13 15.28
C VAL A 55 -8.87 -0.98 13.77
N PHE A 56 -8.38 0.18 13.30
CA PHE A 56 -8.17 0.40 11.88
C PHE A 56 -7.15 -0.55 11.26
N ALA A 57 -6.09 -0.91 11.99
CA ALA A 57 -5.11 -1.89 11.55
C ALA A 57 -5.74 -3.29 11.38
N THR A 58 -6.59 -3.71 12.31
CA THR A 58 -7.32 -4.99 12.22
C THR A 58 -8.28 -5.01 11.02
N GLU A 59 -8.97 -3.89 10.77
CA GLU A 59 -9.84 -3.77 9.60
C GLU A 59 -9.04 -3.77 8.29
N ILE A 60 -7.86 -3.11 8.25
CA ILE A 60 -6.94 -3.20 7.11
C ILE A 60 -6.50 -4.65 6.91
N SER A 61 -6.07 -5.36 7.96
CA SER A 61 -5.67 -6.78 7.91
C SER A 61 -6.77 -7.66 7.29
N THR A 62 -8.02 -7.48 7.76
CA THR A 62 -9.19 -8.22 7.27
C THR A 62 -9.47 -7.94 5.78
N ILE A 63 -9.55 -6.66 5.39
CA ILE A 63 -9.88 -6.28 4.00
C ILE A 63 -8.73 -6.66 3.06
N GLY A 64 -7.50 -6.35 3.46
CA GLY A 64 -6.31 -6.61 2.66
C GLY A 64 -6.03 -8.10 2.50
N GLY A 65 -6.21 -8.89 3.56
CA GLY A 65 -6.13 -10.36 3.48
C GLY A 65 -7.10 -10.94 2.45
N GLY A 66 -8.34 -10.44 2.38
CA GLY A 66 -9.29 -10.84 1.34
C GLY A 66 -8.83 -10.48 -0.08
N VAL A 67 -8.27 -9.29 -0.28
CA VAL A 67 -7.69 -8.88 -1.58
C VAL A 67 -6.49 -9.76 -1.97
N ILE A 68 -5.61 -10.07 -1.01
CA ILE A 68 -4.46 -10.94 -1.24
C ILE A 68 -4.89 -12.36 -1.62
N GLN A 69 -5.92 -12.91 -0.97
CA GLN A 69 -6.49 -14.21 -1.35
C GLN A 69 -7.02 -14.19 -2.79
N ILE A 70 -7.70 -13.12 -3.20
CA ILE A 70 -8.16 -12.98 -4.59
C ILE A 70 -6.97 -12.96 -5.55
N PHE A 71 -5.90 -12.22 -5.24
CA PHE A 71 -4.69 -12.19 -6.07
C PHE A 71 -3.99 -13.55 -6.18
N GLN A 72 -3.90 -14.30 -5.08
CA GLN A 72 -3.34 -15.66 -5.08
C GLN A 72 -4.17 -16.60 -5.97
N ILE A 73 -5.50 -16.60 -5.81
CA ILE A 73 -6.41 -17.42 -6.63
C ILE A 73 -6.30 -17.04 -8.12
N VAL A 74 -6.21 -15.74 -8.44
CA VAL A 74 -6.05 -15.28 -9.84
C VAL A 74 -4.71 -15.72 -10.42
N ASN A 75 -3.64 -15.71 -9.63
CA ASN A 75 -2.32 -16.13 -10.09
C ASN A 75 -2.31 -17.61 -10.53
N GLU A 76 -3.03 -18.46 -9.79
CA GLU A 76 -3.21 -19.88 -10.09
C GLU A 76 -4.23 -20.14 -11.22
N ASN A 77 -5.07 -19.16 -11.54
CA ASN A 77 -6.12 -19.31 -12.55
C ASN A 77 -5.55 -19.27 -13.99
N PRO A 78 -5.96 -20.17 -14.91
CA PRO A 78 -5.51 -20.13 -16.30
C PRO A 78 -6.10 -18.98 -17.14
N ASP A 79 -7.15 -18.30 -16.66
CA ASP A 79 -7.84 -17.22 -17.36
C ASP A 79 -6.98 -15.95 -17.45
N LEU A 80 -6.44 -15.68 -18.65
CA LEU A 80 -5.54 -14.55 -18.91
C LEU A 80 -6.24 -13.19 -18.73
N GLU A 81 -7.54 -13.11 -19.00
CA GLU A 81 -8.29 -11.86 -18.85
C GLU A 81 -8.43 -11.48 -17.37
N LYS A 82 -8.64 -12.46 -16.49
CA LYS A 82 -8.63 -12.23 -15.03
C LYS A 82 -7.26 -11.78 -14.54
N LYS A 83 -6.17 -12.36 -15.06
CA LYS A 83 -4.80 -11.91 -14.72
C LYS A 83 -4.55 -10.47 -15.16
N ARG A 84 -5.00 -10.10 -16.36
CA ARG A 84 -4.90 -8.73 -16.89
C ARG A 84 -5.67 -7.72 -16.01
N GLN A 85 -6.90 -8.05 -15.63
CA GLN A 85 -7.71 -7.21 -14.73
C GLN A 85 -7.09 -7.08 -13.34
N ALA A 86 -6.60 -8.19 -12.78
CA ALA A 86 -5.94 -8.18 -11.47
C ALA A 86 -4.66 -7.34 -11.47
N LYS A 87 -3.89 -7.34 -12.57
CA LYS A 87 -2.71 -6.48 -12.73
C LYS A 87 -3.05 -4.99 -12.65
N VAL A 88 -4.18 -4.56 -13.21
CA VAL A 88 -4.65 -3.17 -13.13
C VAL A 88 -4.97 -2.80 -11.68
N HIS A 89 -5.78 -3.62 -11.00
CA HIS A 89 -6.17 -3.36 -9.61
C HIS A 89 -5.01 -3.51 -8.61
N GLY A 90 -4.03 -4.36 -8.92
CA GLY A 90 -2.83 -4.56 -8.11
C GLY A 90 -1.98 -3.30 -7.99
N GLY A 91 -1.94 -2.45 -9.02
CA GLY A 91 -1.18 -1.19 -8.97
C GLY A 91 -1.69 -0.23 -7.89
N ASP A 92 -3.01 0.02 -7.85
CA ASP A 92 -3.63 0.92 -6.87
C ASP A 92 -3.51 0.38 -5.44
N PHE A 93 -3.70 -0.94 -5.28
CA PHE A 93 -3.58 -1.60 -4.00
C PHE A 93 -2.13 -1.58 -3.48
N GLU A 94 -1.13 -1.87 -4.32
CA GLU A 94 0.29 -1.79 -3.97
C GLU A 94 0.68 -0.38 -3.51
N MET A 95 0.20 0.67 -4.20
CA MET A 95 0.45 2.05 -3.79
C MET A 95 -0.11 2.35 -2.40
N ALA A 96 -1.32 1.84 -2.09
CA ALA A 96 -1.90 1.96 -0.76
C ALA A 96 -1.04 1.27 0.31
N LEU A 97 -0.58 0.03 0.04
CA LEU A 97 0.28 -0.72 0.96
C LEU A 97 1.63 -0.02 1.19
N LYS A 98 2.29 0.48 0.13
CA LYS A 98 3.56 1.24 0.25
C LYS A 98 3.38 2.51 1.07
N ARG A 99 2.27 3.23 0.87
CA ARG A 99 1.94 4.40 1.69
C ARG A 99 1.80 4.01 3.16
N TYR A 100 1.08 2.92 3.44
CA TYR A 100 0.91 2.45 4.81
C TYR A 100 2.25 2.06 5.44
N GLN A 101 3.07 1.28 4.73
CA GLN A 101 4.41 0.91 5.18
C GLN A 101 5.29 2.13 5.50
N GLY A 102 5.22 3.18 4.68
CA GLY A 102 5.93 4.43 4.93
C GLY A 102 5.48 5.14 6.21
N ILE A 103 4.18 5.12 6.52
CA ILE A 103 3.62 5.67 7.77
C ILE A 103 4.10 4.87 8.98
N LEU A 104 4.04 3.53 8.90
CA LEU A 104 4.51 2.66 9.98
C LEU A 104 6.01 2.84 10.24
N GLY A 105 6.83 2.91 9.18
CA GLY A 105 8.27 3.12 9.30
C GLY A 105 8.65 4.46 9.93
N GLN A 106 7.92 5.54 9.61
CA GLN A 106 8.11 6.84 10.26
C GLN A 106 7.76 6.79 11.75
N TYR A 107 6.66 6.11 12.09
CA TYR A 107 6.25 5.93 13.49
C TYR A 107 7.29 5.15 14.29
N ILE A 108 7.71 3.97 13.82
CA ILE A 108 8.74 3.14 14.47
C ILE A 108 10.01 3.94 14.70
N LYS A 109 10.53 4.63 13.66
CA LYS A 109 11.75 5.42 13.77
C LYS A 109 11.67 6.45 14.91
N LYS A 110 10.57 7.21 14.97
CA LYS A 110 10.38 8.25 15.99
C LYS A 110 10.17 7.68 17.38
N THR A 111 9.45 6.58 17.51
CA THR A 111 9.26 5.93 18.80
C THR A 111 10.57 5.32 19.30
N ASN A 112 11.41 4.74 18.43
CA ASN A 112 12.72 4.22 18.80
C ASN A 112 13.68 5.32 19.26
N GLU A 113 13.67 6.49 18.60
CA GLU A 113 14.42 7.67 19.08
C GLU A 113 14.11 7.96 20.57
N ARG A 114 12.81 7.93 20.94
CA ARG A 114 12.33 8.13 22.31
C ARG A 114 12.64 6.97 23.26
N LEU A 115 12.58 5.72 22.79
CA LEU A 115 13.01 4.55 23.58
C LEU A 115 14.49 4.70 24.00
N GLY A 116 15.35 5.18 23.11
CA GLY A 116 16.76 5.45 23.43
C GLY A 116 16.94 6.53 24.50
N ILE A 117 16.11 7.57 24.50
CA ILE A 117 16.12 8.62 25.55
C ILE A 117 15.72 8.02 26.89
N ASN A 118 14.61 7.26 26.92
CA ASN A 118 14.14 6.61 28.15
C ASN A 118 15.18 5.60 28.67
N TYR A 119 15.87 4.90 27.77
CA TYR A 119 16.97 4.00 28.13
C TYR A 119 18.11 4.73 28.82
N LYS A 120 18.54 5.89 28.32
CA LYS A 120 19.58 6.72 28.94
C LYS A 120 19.18 7.25 30.33
N VAL A 121 17.89 7.54 30.55
CA VAL A 121 17.38 7.91 31.89
C VAL A 121 17.44 6.71 32.85
N ILE A 122 17.09 5.52 32.36
CA ILE A 122 17.09 4.28 33.15
C ILE A 122 18.53 3.82 33.46
N ASN A 123 19.44 3.98 32.49
CA ASN A 123 20.85 3.63 32.59
C ASN A 123 21.71 4.86 32.21
N PRO A 124 22.03 5.74 33.18
CA PRO A 124 22.80 6.96 32.91
C PRO A 124 24.18 6.72 32.30
N GLU A 125 24.79 5.56 32.59
CA GLU A 125 26.10 5.16 32.06
C GLU A 125 26.02 4.52 30.67
N ALA A 126 24.82 4.35 30.09
CA ALA A 126 24.65 3.77 28.75
C ALA A 126 25.45 4.56 27.71
N THR A 127 26.28 3.86 26.95
CA THR A 127 27.00 4.44 25.82
C THR A 127 26.07 4.65 24.63
N GLU A 128 26.50 5.48 23.69
CA GLU A 128 25.79 5.71 22.43
C GLU A 128 25.60 4.41 21.64
N THR A 129 26.55 3.48 21.73
CA THR A 129 26.43 2.13 21.17
C THR A 129 25.28 1.38 21.83
N ASP A 130 25.19 1.39 23.17
CA ASP A 130 24.11 0.70 23.89
C ASP A 130 22.74 1.28 23.53
N ILE A 131 22.65 2.62 23.38
CA ILE A 131 21.42 3.30 22.96
C ILE A 131 21.01 2.88 21.54
N GLU A 132 21.98 2.78 20.62
CA GLU A 132 21.72 2.39 19.24
C GLU A 132 21.34 0.91 19.12
N GLU A 133 21.93 0.04 19.93
CA GLU A 133 21.50 -1.36 20.05
C GLU A 133 20.05 -1.44 20.52
N VAL A 134 19.67 -0.71 21.57
CA VAL A 134 18.28 -0.68 22.06
C VAL A 134 17.29 -0.16 21.01
N ARG A 135 17.71 0.81 20.18
CA ARG A 135 16.87 1.37 19.10
C ARG A 135 16.61 0.41 17.95
N ASN A 136 17.54 -0.50 17.70
CA ASN A 136 17.49 -1.41 16.55
C ASN A 136 17.23 -2.87 16.96
N SER A 137 17.23 -3.16 18.26
CA SER A 137 17.02 -4.51 18.79
C SER A 137 15.57 -4.97 18.61
N ASP A 138 15.44 -6.24 18.24
CA ASP A 138 14.15 -6.92 18.23
C ASP A 138 13.74 -7.47 19.61
N GLU A 139 14.68 -7.51 20.55
CA GLU A 139 14.49 -8.09 21.87
C GLU A 139 14.22 -7.03 22.93
N ALA A 140 13.36 -7.39 23.88
CA ALA A 140 13.13 -6.57 25.06
C ALA A 140 14.43 -6.56 25.86
N PRO A 141 14.95 -5.37 26.23
CA PRO A 141 16.26 -5.34 26.86
C PRO A 141 16.27 -6.08 28.20
N LEU A 142 17.27 -6.95 28.39
CA LEU A 142 17.42 -7.75 29.60
C LEU A 142 17.65 -6.91 30.87
N PHE A 143 18.01 -5.62 30.74
CA PHE A 143 18.33 -4.76 31.88
C PHE A 143 17.15 -4.49 32.83
N PHE A 144 15.91 -4.75 32.43
CA PHE A 144 14.76 -4.64 33.34
C PHE A 144 14.71 -5.72 34.42
N SER A 145 15.58 -6.73 34.32
CA SER A 145 15.72 -7.82 35.29
C SER A 145 16.79 -7.55 36.37
N ALA A 146 17.47 -6.40 36.32
CA ALA A 146 18.50 -6.07 37.30
C ALA A 146 17.95 -6.04 38.75
N PRO A 147 18.70 -6.53 39.75
CA PRO A 147 18.23 -6.63 41.13
C PRO A 147 17.81 -5.28 41.71
N GLU A 148 16.71 -5.25 42.48
CA GLU A 148 16.16 -4.07 43.17
C GLU A 148 17.13 -3.39 44.16
N SER A 149 18.27 -4.00 44.45
CA SER A 149 19.26 -3.53 45.43
C SER A 149 20.16 -2.40 44.95
N GLN A 150 20.13 -2.02 43.67
CA GLN A 150 20.90 -0.88 43.17
C GLN A 150 20.15 0.46 43.34
N PRO A 151 20.84 1.56 43.71
CA PRO A 151 20.24 2.89 43.75
C PRO A 151 19.68 3.24 42.37
N ARG A 152 18.39 3.59 42.31
CA ARG A 152 17.72 3.99 41.07
C ARG A 152 17.77 5.50 40.90
N PRO A 153 18.07 6.00 39.68
CA PRO A 153 17.95 7.42 39.37
C PRO A 153 16.54 7.95 39.60
N ASP A 154 16.43 9.25 39.84
CA ASP A 154 15.15 9.96 39.84
C ASP A 154 14.47 9.82 38.47
N GLY A 155 13.15 9.57 38.48
CA GLY A 155 12.40 9.37 37.24
C GLY A 155 12.53 7.97 36.61
N TRP A 156 13.35 7.06 37.17
CA TRP A 156 13.53 5.70 36.65
C TRP A 156 12.22 4.94 36.46
N HIS A 157 11.30 5.02 37.43
CA HIS A 157 10.01 4.31 37.36
C HIS A 157 9.12 4.84 36.24
N ALA A 158 9.10 6.16 36.04
CA ALA A 158 8.34 6.80 34.97
C ALA A 158 8.93 6.45 33.59
N ALA A 159 10.25 6.60 33.43
CA ALA A 159 10.96 6.27 32.20
C ALA A 159 10.82 4.79 31.84
N ARG A 160 10.88 3.88 32.83
CA ARG A 160 10.64 2.44 32.62
C ARG A 160 9.22 2.14 32.15
N LYS A 161 8.21 2.72 32.81
CA LYS A 161 6.80 2.49 32.42
C LYS A 161 6.55 3.01 31.00
N GLU A 162 7.07 4.20 30.69
CA GLU A 162 6.97 4.79 29.34
C GLU A 162 7.69 3.93 28.30
N TYR A 163 8.91 3.47 28.62
CA TYR A 163 9.66 2.56 27.75
C TYR A 163 8.84 1.32 27.40
N MET A 164 8.28 0.64 28.40
CA MET A 164 7.54 -0.61 28.18
C MET A 164 6.28 -0.41 27.33
N ALA A 165 5.53 0.67 27.59
CA ALA A 165 4.35 1.00 26.80
C ALA A 165 4.73 1.25 25.33
N ARG A 166 5.75 2.10 25.09
CA ARG A 166 6.22 2.41 23.74
C ARG A 166 6.81 1.21 23.01
N TYR A 167 7.57 0.38 23.72
CA TYR A 167 8.17 -0.83 23.15
C TYR A 167 7.09 -1.81 22.70
N THR A 168 6.07 -2.03 23.54
CA THR A 168 4.92 -2.89 23.20
C THR A 168 4.18 -2.38 21.96
N GLU A 169 3.90 -1.08 21.89
CA GLU A 169 3.24 -0.49 20.72
C GLU A 169 4.13 -0.55 19.46
N THR A 170 5.43 -0.36 19.61
CA THR A 170 6.38 -0.49 18.48
C THR A 170 6.38 -1.90 17.91
N LYS A 171 6.40 -2.93 18.77
CA LYS A 171 6.36 -4.34 18.33
C LYS A 171 5.08 -4.68 17.56
N LYS A 172 3.91 -4.21 18.01
CA LYS A 172 2.66 -4.35 17.25
C LYS A 172 2.77 -3.71 15.86
N VAL A 173 3.42 -2.55 15.75
CA VAL A 173 3.60 -1.85 14.47
C VAL A 173 4.59 -2.57 13.55
N GLU A 174 5.62 -3.19 14.12
CA GLU A 174 6.58 -4.02 13.38
C GLU A 174 5.93 -5.29 12.82
N GLU A 175 5.07 -5.96 13.60
CA GLU A 175 4.27 -7.10 13.12
C GLU A 175 3.42 -6.72 11.91
N ARG A 176 2.74 -5.56 11.98
CA ARG A 176 1.97 -5.01 10.85
C ARG A 176 2.88 -4.72 9.65
N SER A 177 4.07 -4.17 9.87
CA SER A 177 5.04 -3.93 8.81
C SER A 177 5.52 -5.22 8.14
N ALA A 178 5.67 -6.31 8.90
CA ALA A 178 6.02 -7.63 8.38
C ALA A 178 4.88 -8.23 7.54
N GLU A 179 3.62 -8.14 8.00
CA GLU A 179 2.44 -8.54 7.23
C GLU A 179 2.39 -7.84 5.87
N LEU A 180 2.61 -6.51 5.86
CA LEU A 180 2.62 -5.72 4.61
C LEU A 180 3.72 -6.15 3.64
N LYS A 181 4.89 -6.58 4.12
CA LYS A 181 5.95 -7.11 3.24
C LYS A 181 5.48 -8.36 2.50
N GLY A 182 4.80 -9.28 3.21
CA GLY A 182 4.22 -10.48 2.59
C GLY A 182 3.16 -10.15 1.54
N TRP A 183 2.29 -9.20 1.85
CA TRP A 183 1.25 -8.73 0.93
C TRP A 183 1.82 -8.05 -0.32
N LEU A 184 2.83 -7.19 -0.16
CA LEU A 184 3.52 -6.56 -1.29
C LEU A 184 4.17 -7.60 -2.22
N GLY A 185 4.71 -8.69 -1.66
CA GLY A 185 5.22 -9.81 -2.45
C GLY A 185 4.13 -10.45 -3.32
N ALA A 186 2.99 -10.80 -2.73
CA ALA A 186 1.87 -11.41 -3.46
C ALA A 186 1.30 -10.49 -4.56
N VAL A 187 1.21 -9.18 -4.31
CA VAL A 187 0.75 -8.22 -5.31
C VAL A 187 1.77 -8.07 -6.44
N SER A 188 3.06 -8.04 -6.10
CA SER A 188 4.14 -7.96 -7.09
C SER A 188 4.12 -9.14 -8.04
N GLU A 189 3.81 -10.35 -7.55
CA GLU A 189 3.71 -11.55 -8.37
C GLU A 189 2.63 -11.40 -9.45
N VAL A 190 1.40 -11.01 -9.07
CA VAL A 190 0.31 -10.75 -10.03
C VAL A 190 0.66 -9.65 -11.02
N ARG A 191 1.35 -8.59 -10.57
CA ARG A 191 1.75 -7.49 -11.45
C ARG A 191 2.85 -7.87 -12.45
N SER A 192 3.72 -8.80 -12.07
CA SER A 192 4.81 -9.31 -12.90
C SER A 192 4.33 -10.19 -14.06
N TYR A 193 3.06 -10.60 -14.05
CA TYR A 193 2.45 -11.32 -15.16
C TYR A 193 2.68 -10.58 -16.49
N ALA A 194 3.33 -11.28 -17.40
CA ALA A 194 3.52 -10.90 -18.80
C ALA A 194 2.70 -11.87 -19.65
N GLU A 195 1.94 -11.32 -20.60
CA GLU A 195 1.21 -12.14 -21.57
C GLU A 195 2.22 -12.90 -22.44
N PRO A 196 2.09 -14.23 -22.59
CA PRO A 196 2.90 -14.95 -23.57
C PRO A 196 2.58 -14.40 -24.96
N VAL A 197 3.61 -13.93 -25.67
CA VAL A 197 3.47 -13.49 -27.06
C VAL A 197 3.12 -14.73 -27.88
N ASP A 198 1.96 -14.72 -28.53
CA ASP A 198 1.57 -15.78 -29.45
C ASP A 198 2.56 -15.78 -30.63
N ASP A 199 3.39 -16.83 -30.74
CA ASP A 199 4.44 -17.00 -31.76
C ASP A 199 3.91 -16.85 -33.20
N LYS A 200 2.59 -16.88 -33.39
CA LYS A 200 1.93 -16.65 -34.68
C LYS A 200 2.00 -15.20 -35.18
N LEU A 201 2.30 -14.22 -34.33
CA LEU A 201 2.53 -12.82 -34.70
C LEU A 201 4.01 -12.48 -34.93
N ALA A 202 4.94 -13.33 -34.49
CA ALA A 202 6.37 -13.15 -34.74
C ALA A 202 6.77 -13.44 -36.21
N ASN A 203 5.86 -14.02 -37.00
CA ASN A 203 6.11 -14.38 -38.40
C ASN A 203 5.39 -13.46 -39.42
N VAL A 204 5.00 -12.25 -39.02
CA VAL A 204 4.59 -11.21 -39.98
C VAL A 204 5.85 -10.78 -40.73
N GLN A 205 6.07 -11.38 -41.89
CA GLN A 205 7.06 -10.94 -42.88
C GLN A 205 6.87 -9.43 -43.13
N PRO A 206 7.96 -8.64 -43.18
CA PRO A 206 7.87 -7.20 -43.45
C PRO A 206 7.15 -6.98 -44.79
N ILE A 207 6.20 -6.04 -44.79
CA ILE A 207 5.41 -5.61 -45.96
C ILE A 207 6.29 -4.71 -46.85
N ASP A 208 7.48 -5.17 -47.24
CA ASP A 208 8.40 -4.40 -48.08
C ASP A 208 8.46 -4.91 -49.53
N THR A 209 7.77 -6.00 -49.87
CA THR A 209 7.93 -6.64 -51.19
C THR A 209 6.82 -6.36 -52.20
N LYS A 210 5.79 -5.54 -51.89
CA LYS A 210 4.68 -5.26 -52.84
C LYS A 210 4.65 -3.85 -53.44
N ILE A 211 5.58 -2.96 -53.06
CA ILE A 211 5.66 -1.61 -53.64
C ILE A 211 6.57 -1.59 -54.89
N ALA A 212 7.34 -2.65 -55.14
CA ALA A 212 8.26 -2.70 -56.28
C ALA A 212 7.60 -3.02 -57.64
N GLU A 213 6.37 -3.54 -57.68
CA GLU A 213 5.71 -3.97 -58.93
C GLU A 213 4.84 -2.89 -59.61
N VAL A 214 4.66 -1.71 -59.02
CA VAL A 214 3.86 -0.62 -59.63
C VAL A 214 4.74 0.41 -60.36
N LYS A 215 6.07 0.26 -60.35
CA LYS A 215 7.01 1.27 -60.90
C LYS A 215 7.66 0.91 -62.24
N ALA A 216 7.07 0.00 -63.00
CA ALA A 216 7.52 -0.34 -64.35
C ALA A 216 6.50 0.09 -65.42
N ILE A 217 6.26 1.40 -65.54
CA ILE A 217 5.79 2.00 -66.79
C ILE A 217 6.70 3.20 -67.05
N ASP A 218 7.44 3.11 -68.15
CA ASP A 218 8.50 4.04 -68.57
C ASP A 218 8.01 5.50 -68.75
N PRO A 219 8.93 6.48 -68.64
CA PRO A 219 8.62 7.91 -68.74
C PRO A 219 8.79 8.46 -70.17
N ARG A 220 7.88 9.33 -70.62
CA ARG A 220 8.11 10.26 -71.75
C ARG A 220 7.23 11.51 -71.65
N PRO A 221 7.61 12.64 -72.26
CA PRO A 221 8.30 13.73 -71.58
C PRO A 221 7.42 14.99 -71.43
N ALA A 222 7.98 15.92 -70.67
CA ALA A 222 7.44 17.19 -70.21
C ALA A 222 6.71 18.05 -71.26
N GLU A 223 5.64 18.70 -70.82
CA GLU A 223 5.22 20.04 -71.28
C GLU A 223 4.28 20.69 -70.24
N GLY A 224 4.55 21.96 -69.91
CA GLY A 224 3.51 22.96 -69.59
C GLY A 224 3.03 23.11 -68.14
N ASP A 225 3.68 24.01 -67.40
CA ASP A 225 3.09 25.20 -66.76
C ASP A 225 1.64 25.11 -66.19
N LYS A 226 1.51 25.10 -64.85
CA LYS A 226 0.93 26.21 -64.06
C LYS A 226 0.71 25.84 -62.59
N SER A 227 1.02 26.84 -61.77
CA SER A 227 0.86 26.99 -60.34
C SER A 227 -0.57 26.76 -59.86
N GLU A 228 -0.75 26.03 -58.76
CA GLU A 228 -1.88 26.23 -57.87
C GLU A 228 -1.49 25.88 -56.42
N GLU A 229 -1.44 26.92 -55.60
CA GLU A 229 -1.38 26.89 -54.14
C GLU A 229 -2.61 26.18 -53.59
N LEU A 230 -2.46 25.35 -52.55
CA LEU A 230 -3.59 25.03 -51.66
C LEU A 230 -3.13 25.02 -50.19
N GLU A 231 -3.80 25.91 -49.45
CA GLU A 231 -3.66 26.23 -48.04
C GLU A 231 -3.89 25.04 -47.11
N ILE A 232 -3.13 25.04 -46.02
CA ILE A 232 -3.34 24.16 -44.86
C ILE A 232 -4.18 24.92 -43.84
N THR A 233 -5.45 24.56 -43.68
CA THR A 233 -6.25 24.99 -42.53
C THR A 233 -6.10 23.99 -41.38
N LYS A 234 -5.51 24.47 -40.28
CA LYS A 234 -5.57 23.87 -38.94
C LYS A 234 -6.95 24.15 -38.34
N GLU A 235 -7.61 23.15 -37.77
CA GLU A 235 -8.64 23.42 -36.75
C GLU A 235 -8.87 22.25 -35.80
N ASN A 236 -9.20 22.63 -34.57
CA ASN A 236 -9.92 21.90 -33.52
C ASN A 236 -9.12 21.06 -32.51
N SER A 237 -8.57 21.79 -31.52
CA SER A 237 -8.52 21.39 -30.11
C SER A 237 -9.72 21.96 -29.35
N GLU A 238 -10.57 21.12 -28.75
CA GLU A 238 -11.37 21.50 -27.58
C GLU A 238 -12.17 20.29 -27.06
N THR A 239 -11.93 19.87 -25.81
CA THR A 239 -12.96 19.64 -24.79
C THR A 239 -12.30 19.08 -23.52
N ALA A 240 -12.12 19.96 -22.53
CA ALA A 240 -11.93 19.60 -21.13
C ALA A 240 -12.86 20.47 -20.30
N ARG A 241 -13.75 19.83 -19.52
CA ARG A 241 -14.42 20.28 -18.28
C ARG A 241 -15.79 19.62 -18.18
N ASP A 242 -15.94 18.62 -17.32
CA ASP A 242 -17.05 18.61 -16.35
C ASP A 242 -16.89 17.49 -15.30
N ALA A 243 -17.65 17.62 -14.21
CA ALA A 243 -18.05 16.62 -13.23
C ALA A 243 -17.31 16.60 -11.88
N GLY A 244 -17.44 17.70 -11.15
CA GLY A 244 -17.61 17.65 -9.70
C GLY A 244 -19.11 17.59 -9.34
N LYS A 245 -19.56 16.49 -8.70
CA LYS A 245 -20.73 16.38 -7.79
C LYS A 245 -21.21 14.91 -7.67
N VAL A 246 -20.76 14.16 -6.66
CA VAL A 246 -21.59 13.07 -6.05
C VAL A 246 -21.17 12.88 -4.58
N LYS A 247 -21.87 13.55 -3.66
CA LYS A 247 -21.93 13.16 -2.23
C LYS A 247 -23.40 12.87 -1.92
N ARG A 248 -23.64 11.84 -1.11
CA ARG A 248 -24.94 11.32 -0.58
C ARG A 248 -25.52 10.11 -1.32
N ARG A 249 -24.81 8.97 -1.34
CA ARG A 249 -25.43 7.62 -1.49
C ARG A 249 -24.87 6.54 -0.56
N SER A 250 -23.83 6.83 0.23
CA SER A 250 -23.06 5.79 0.94
C SER A 250 -23.68 5.24 2.24
N PHE A 251 -24.83 5.74 2.70
CA PHE A 251 -25.39 5.28 3.99
C PHE A 251 -26.34 4.07 3.85
N LYS A 252 -26.85 3.76 2.65
CA LYS A 252 -27.84 2.68 2.45
C LYS A 252 -27.22 1.30 2.16
N TRP A 253 -25.94 1.25 1.76
CA TRP A 253 -25.25 0.00 1.42
C TRP A 253 -24.68 -0.74 2.64
N LEU A 254 -24.19 0.00 3.64
CA LEU A 254 -23.61 -0.56 4.87
C LEU A 254 -24.59 -1.43 5.69
N ASN A 255 -25.90 -1.14 5.63
CA ASN A 255 -26.92 -1.97 6.28
C ASN A 255 -27.28 -3.23 5.47
N SER A 256 -27.02 -3.25 4.15
CA SER A 256 -27.30 -4.42 3.31
C SER A 256 -26.23 -5.51 3.46
N MET A 257 -24.97 -5.13 3.72
CA MET A 257 -23.88 -6.10 3.97
C MET A 257 -23.96 -6.76 5.34
N LYS A 258 -24.32 -6.03 6.40
CA LYS A 258 -24.48 -6.61 7.76
C LYS A 258 -25.56 -7.71 7.80
N SER A 259 -26.62 -7.55 7.01
CA SER A 259 -27.70 -8.56 6.90
C SER A 259 -27.29 -9.80 6.10
N LYS A 260 -26.34 -9.70 5.16
CA LYS A 260 -25.92 -10.82 4.31
C LYS A 260 -24.80 -11.67 4.93
N LEU A 261 -24.07 -11.12 5.90
CA LEU A 261 -22.97 -11.80 6.58
C LEU A 261 -23.36 -12.45 7.92
N GLY A 262 -24.65 -12.46 8.28
CA GLY A 262 -25.11 -13.09 9.53
C GLY A 262 -24.58 -12.44 10.82
N LEU A 263 -23.89 -11.30 10.72
CA LEU A 263 -23.35 -10.55 11.85
C LEU A 263 -24.43 -9.60 12.38
N GLY A 264 -25.49 -10.19 12.92
CA GLY A 264 -26.61 -9.50 13.52
C GLY A 264 -26.92 -10.06 14.91
N LYS A 265 -26.32 -9.43 15.92
CA LYS A 265 -26.68 -9.40 17.36
C LYS A 265 -26.96 -10.76 18.03
N SER A 266 -26.02 -11.19 18.86
CA SER A 266 -26.32 -11.48 20.27
C SER A 266 -25.35 -10.70 21.15
#